data_AF-A0A656JUT3-F1
#
_entry.id   AF-A0A656JUT3-F1
#
_cell.length_a   1.000
_cell.length_b   1.000
_cell.length_c   1.000
_cell.angle_alpha   90.00
_cell.angle_beta   90.00
_cell.angle_gamma   90.00
#
_symmetry.space_group_name_H-M   'P 1'
#
loop_
_entity.id
_entity.type
_entity.pdbx_description
1 polymer ?
#
loop_
_entity_poly.entity_id
_entity_poly.type
_entity_poly.pdbx_seq_one_letter_code
_entity_poly.pdbx_strand_id
1 'polypeptide(L)'
;KPAVGSILASCWNRPITEPSLVPLQDTNDTFMANMQKNGTYSVVPRIPGGEITPDGLIAIGAVAKKYDLYTKITGGQRIDLFCA
;
A
#
# COMPACT_ATOMS: atom_id res chain seq x y z
N LYS A 1 -22.50 3.46 4.23
CA LYS A 1 -21.46 3.65 5.26
C LYS A 1 -20.45 2.51 5.15
N PRO A 2 -19.38 2.67 4.35
CA PRO A 2 -18.43 1.61 4.03
C PRO A 2 -17.72 1.03 5.27
N ALA A 3 -17.53 1.82 6.32
CA ALA A 3 -16.90 1.39 7.57
C ALA A 3 -17.51 0.13 8.22
N VAL A 4 -18.85 0.01 8.26
CA VAL A 4 -19.51 -1.17 8.84
C VAL A 4 -19.33 -2.39 7.94
N GLY A 5 -19.31 -2.19 6.62
CA GLY A 5 -19.04 -3.23 5.64
C GLY A 5 -17.61 -3.76 5.72
N SER A 6 -16.62 -2.88 5.86
CA SER A 6 -15.21 -3.26 6.03
C SER A 6 -14.99 -4.08 7.31
N ILE A 7 -15.59 -3.67 8.43
CA ILE A 7 -15.52 -4.42 9.71
C ILE A 7 -16.11 -5.82 9.56
N LEU A 8 -17.31 -5.95 9.00
CA LEU A 8 -17.97 -7.26 8.83
C LEU A 8 -17.26 -8.16 7.80
N ALA A 9 -16.68 -7.57 6.75
CA ALA A 9 -15.91 -8.31 5.75
C ALA A 9 -14.61 -8.91 6.35
N SER A 10 -13.97 -8.21 7.29
CA SER A 10 -12.76 -8.68 7.98
C SER A 10 -12.99 -9.96 8.80
N CYS A 11 -14.23 -10.19 9.30
CA CYS A 11 -14.57 -11.40 10.06
C CYS A 11 -14.45 -12.69 9.24
N TRP A 12 -14.49 -12.60 7.90
CA TRP A 12 -14.35 -13.74 6.99
C TRP A 12 -12.95 -13.89 6.37
N ASN A 13 -12.01 -13.00 6.73
CA ASN A 13 -10.59 -13.03 6.35
C ASN A 13 -10.32 -13.33 4.87
N ARG A 14 -11.20 -12.87 3.97
CA ARG A 14 -11.04 -13.02 2.52
C ARG A 14 -10.13 -11.93 1.97
N PRO A 15 -9.41 -12.18 0.86
CA PRO A 15 -8.56 -11.17 0.23
C PRO A 15 -9.37 -9.92 -0.10
N ILE A 16 -8.96 -8.77 0.42
CA ILE A 16 -9.66 -7.49 0.25
C ILE A 16 -9.77 -7.02 -1.22
N THR A 17 -8.99 -7.64 -2.11
CA THR A 17 -8.99 -7.40 -3.55
C THR A 17 -10.07 -8.18 -4.31
N GLU A 18 -10.90 -9.00 -3.63
CA GLU A 18 -12.06 -9.63 -4.27
C GLU A 18 -13.05 -8.57 -4.79
N PRO A 19 -13.52 -8.66 -6.05
CA PRO A 19 -14.42 -7.65 -6.64
C PRO A 19 -15.70 -7.37 -5.85
N SER A 20 -16.18 -8.35 -5.08
CA SER A 20 -17.35 -8.24 -4.21
C SER A 20 -17.09 -7.43 -2.93
N LEU A 21 -15.83 -7.30 -2.52
CA LEU A 21 -15.41 -6.61 -1.29
C LEU A 21 -14.96 -5.17 -1.56
N VAL A 22 -14.57 -4.84 -2.79
CA VAL A 22 -14.14 -3.49 -3.21
C VAL A 22 -15.13 -2.37 -2.82
N PRO A 23 -16.46 -2.50 -2.98
CA PRO A 23 -17.40 -1.44 -2.59
C PRO A 23 -17.52 -1.24 -1.07
N LEU A 24 -17.03 -2.20 -0.28
CA LEU A 24 -17.06 -2.18 1.19
C LEU A 24 -15.77 -1.61 1.78
N GLN A 25 -14.70 -1.55 0.99
CA GLN A 25 -13.41 -1.00 1.39
C GLN A 25 -13.40 0.52 1.26
N ASP A 26 -12.67 1.18 2.15
CA ASP A 26 -12.38 2.59 1.95
C ASP A 26 -11.36 2.75 0.80
N THR A 27 -11.21 3.98 0.31
CA THR A 27 -10.32 4.27 -0.85
C THR A 27 -8.89 3.81 -0.58
N ASN A 28 -8.42 3.92 0.66
CA ASN A 28 -7.08 3.50 1.06
C ASN A 28 -6.89 1.98 1.03
N ASP A 29 -7.92 1.22 1.42
CA ASP A 29 -7.89 -0.25 1.46
C ASP A 29 -8.04 -0.85 0.06
N THR A 30 -8.77 -0.17 -0.83
CA THR A 30 -8.94 -0.57 -2.23
C THR A 30 -7.62 -0.53 -3.00
N PHE A 31 -6.79 0.49 -2.76
CA PHE A 31 -5.53 0.68 -3.49
C PHE A 31 -4.29 0.23 -2.71
N MET A 32 -4.47 -0.25 -1.46
CA MET A 32 -3.36 -0.49 -0.51
C MET A 32 -2.37 0.68 -0.47
N ALA A 33 -2.90 1.90 -0.55
CA ALA A 33 -2.15 3.13 -0.72
C ALA A 33 -2.80 4.25 0.10
N ASN A 34 -1.99 5.15 0.65
CA ASN A 34 -2.54 6.30 1.36
C ASN A 34 -2.77 7.44 0.36
N MET A 35 -4.03 7.82 0.20
CA MET A 35 -4.39 9.00 -0.61
C MET A 35 -4.02 10.28 0.16
N GLN A 36 -3.21 11.13 -0.48
CA GLN A 36 -2.86 12.44 0.01
C GLN A 36 -3.90 13.47 -0.46
N LYS A 37 -3.99 14.62 0.23
CA LYS A 37 -4.98 15.69 -0.08
C LYS A 37 -4.83 16.30 -1.47
N ASN A 38 -3.66 16.14 -2.09
CA ASN A 38 -3.34 16.55 -3.46
C ASN A 38 -3.69 15.47 -4.51
N GLY A 39 -4.36 14.38 -4.12
CA GLY A 39 -4.79 13.32 -5.03
C GLY A 39 -3.68 12.34 -5.42
N THR A 40 -2.48 12.46 -4.84
CA THR A 40 -1.40 11.49 -5.05
C THR A 40 -1.51 10.32 -4.07
N TYR A 41 -0.93 9.19 -4.44
CA TYR A 41 -0.93 7.99 -3.62
C TYR A 41 0.48 7.70 -3.12
N SER A 42 0.63 7.45 -1.82
CA SER A 42 1.86 6.85 -1.30
C SER A 42 1.66 5.36 -1.07
N VAL A 43 2.69 4.59 -1.42
CA VAL A 43 2.70 3.14 -1.28
C VAL A 43 3.84 2.76 -0.35
N VAL A 44 3.54 1.88 0.61
CA VAL A 44 4.54 1.30 1.51
C VAL A 44 4.51 -0.20 1.30
N PRO A 45 5.41 -0.76 0.46
CA PRO A 45 5.52 -2.19 0.28
C PRO A 45 5.76 -2.92 1.61
N ARG A 46 5.14 -4.09 1.76
CA ARG A 46 5.32 -4.93 2.94
C ARG A 46 6.69 -5.59 2.87
N ILE A 47 7.53 -5.32 3.87
CA ILE A 47 8.86 -5.94 4.07
C ILE A 47 8.88 -6.61 5.45
N PRO A 48 8.59 -7.93 5.55
CA PRO A 48 8.52 -8.62 6.84
C PRO A 48 9.88 -8.61 7.54
N GLY A 49 9.96 -8.09 8.76
CA GLY A 49 11.19 -8.06 9.54
C GLY A 49 12.32 -7.21 8.93
N GLY A 50 12.05 -6.41 7.90
CA GLY A 50 13.09 -5.71 7.14
C GLY A 50 13.84 -6.60 6.14
N GLU A 51 13.43 -7.86 5.98
CA GLU A 51 14.08 -8.79 5.05
C GLU A 51 13.59 -8.57 3.61
N ILE A 52 14.52 -8.29 2.71
CA ILE A 52 14.27 -8.10 1.30
C ILE A 52 15.40 -8.73 0.48
N THR A 53 15.05 -9.39 -0.63
CA THR A 53 16.05 -9.90 -1.57
C THR A 53 16.72 -8.76 -2.34
N PRO A 54 17.94 -8.94 -2.84
CA PRO A 54 18.59 -7.94 -3.70
C PRO A 54 17.72 -7.54 -4.91
N ASP A 55 17.08 -8.52 -5.55
CA ASP A 55 16.19 -8.29 -6.70
C ASP A 55 14.95 -7.47 -6.31
N GLY A 56 14.35 -7.75 -5.14
CA GLY A 56 13.22 -6.99 -4.62
C GLY A 56 13.60 -5.53 -4.34
N LEU A 57 14.80 -5.31 -3.77
CA LEU A 57 15.31 -3.96 -3.52
C LEU A 57 15.53 -3.19 -4.83
N ILE A 58 16.11 -3.84 -5.84
CA ILE A 58 16.30 -3.26 -7.18
C ILE A 58 14.95 -2.92 -7.81
N ALA A 59 13.95 -3.80 -7.70
CA ALA A 59 12.62 -3.58 -8.24
C ALA A 59 11.94 -2.34 -7.61
N ILE A 60 12.04 -2.17 -6.29
CA ILE A 60 11.53 -0.97 -5.60
C ILE A 60 12.23 0.28 -6.13
N GLY A 61 13.56 0.25 -6.28
CA GLY A 61 14.33 1.38 -6.82
C GLY A 61 13.97 1.71 -8.28
N ALA A 62 13.71 0.70 -9.11
CA ALA A 62 13.30 0.88 -10.49
C ALA A 62 11.90 1.53 -10.59
N VAL A 63 10.96 1.10 -9.75
CA VAL A 63 9.62 1.71 -9.65
C VAL A 63 9.74 3.16 -9.17
N ALA A 64 10.52 3.41 -8.11
CA ALA A 64 10.72 4.76 -7.60
C ALA A 64 11.27 5.71 -8.67
N LYS A 65 12.28 5.28 -9.44
CA LYS A 65 12.82 6.07 -10.55
C LYS A 65 11.82 6.29 -11.68
N LYS A 66 11.06 5.26 -12.05
CA LYS A 66 10.08 5.33 -13.15
C LYS A 66 8.99 6.37 -12.89
N TYR A 67 8.59 6.54 -11.63
CA TYR A 67 7.52 7.44 -11.24
C TYR A 67 8.00 8.69 -10.49
N ASP A 68 9.32 8.97 -10.51
CA ASP A 68 9.96 10.11 -9.84
C ASP A 68 9.53 10.29 -8.37
N LEU A 69 9.60 9.19 -7.61
CA LEU A 69 9.10 9.13 -6.24
C LEU A 69 10.20 9.44 -5.23
N TYR A 70 9.87 10.22 -4.21
CA TYR A 70 10.70 10.37 -3.02
C TYR A 70 10.66 9.07 -2.20
N THR A 71 11.85 8.53 -1.91
CA THR A 71 12.00 7.28 -1.16
C THR A 71 12.57 7.52 0.22
N LYS A 72 11.94 6.96 1.25
CA LYS A 72 12.41 7.07 2.64
C LYS A 72 12.41 5.70 3.33
N ILE A 73 13.49 5.38 4.03
CA ILE A 73 13.51 4.24 4.94
C ILE A 73 12.84 4.63 6.26
N THR A 74 11.90 3.82 6.74
CA THR A 74 11.16 4.07 7.99
C THR A 74 11.73 3.29 9.16
N GLY A 75 11.41 3.75 10.39
CA GLY A 75 11.74 3.01 11.62
C GLY A 75 11.09 1.63 11.71
N GLY A 76 10.08 1.35 10.87
CA GLY A 76 9.48 0.03 10.72
C GLY A 76 10.19 -0.89 9.72
N GLN A 77 11.43 -0.56 9.33
CA GLN A 77 12.27 -1.30 8.39
C GLN A 77 11.60 -1.53 7.03
N ARG A 78 10.95 -0.47 6.53
CA ARG A 78 10.27 -0.46 5.23
C ARG A 78 10.79 0.68 4.37
N ILE A 79 10.56 0.60 3.06
CA ILE A 79 10.87 1.67 2.10
C ILE A 79 9.54 2.30 1.67
N ASP A 80 9.29 3.53 2.10
CA ASP A 80 8.11 4.27 1.71
C ASP A 80 8.37 4.97 0.37
N LEU A 81 7.38 4.92 -0.52
CA LEU A 81 7.37 5.59 -1.82
C LEU A 81 6.32 6.71 -1.81
N PHE A 82 6.78 7.96 -1.91
CA PHE A 82 5.93 9.15 -1.93
C PHE A 82 6.01 9.85 -3.28
N CYS A 83 4.86 10.23 -3.84
CA CYS A 83 4.83 11.19 -4.93
C CYS A 83 5.33 12.56 -4.43
N ALA A 84 6.30 13.13 -5.13
CA ALA A 84 6.75 14.50 -4.94
C ALA A 84 5.68 15.52 -5.40
#